data_AF-A0A1V6RSD6-F1
#
_entry.id   AF-A0A1V6RSD6-F1
#
_cell.length_a   1.000
_cell.length_b   1.000
_cell.length_c   1.000
_cell.angle_alpha   90.00
_cell.angle_beta   90.00
_cell.angle_gamma   90.00
#
_symmetry.space_group_name_H-M   'P 1'
#
loop_
_entity.id
_entity.type
_entity.pdbx_description
1 polymer ?
#
loop_
_entity_poly.entity_id
_entity_poly.type
_entity_poly.pdbx_seq_one_letter_code
_entity_poly.pdbx_strand_id
1 'polypeptide(L)'
;MEIYLVRVRERPEGSLYIDRKPHATTDDDYIAISHVWGSPDTVQKARIDGVSWEVPLSPGKQDILSLLRRDDICGDGWFWMDLFCIDQTESAFISISDQIMAIPSVYKSSRCVKVLLESPVCKEWHEAAMQFFENGPINQDGFQEEELIHGRSCTHHAFADPWFERLWTRQEGLYASVLHFIVLRPVQCERRPKDAMDAWVVHGTLLAHRFRVNTFLVDKLAYHGLTSAAEDTVFSLYFDVIYRHRVNITLAYDCEPGPARSYNPIRDAWRSQRSTTKPRDYVLAVFPDIEGYRVPAKPREMSFPQLLHDAINQPAVSAKLQFVSKISQGVAGPSRKAKKSLLPWLVVNPGNIGEAYDTFTADAVDASGTGSGIAEARMWSLPGGIQLQDVDATASGLEALIKDNWGRTADINRHVALLSPAGPCTGVTRRAPPAAAFTQEFMHLAVSQWMPEQQMSMLEPRTKGVLPAVDSAMTDRVGEDVFANELRRFLVCLICGVSLPTADRVLELADVVRVMTPHGPLLGVVHRATKLEAGQDQLRLLCSASSYMQGFYIGLLIEGGVSVRGRTVIANKGVWDSIESFLSLGR
;
A
#
# COMPACT_ATOMS: atom_id res chain seq x y z
N MET A 1 -6.83 6.31 -29.39
CA MET A 1 -5.84 5.21 -29.23
C MET A 1 -6.52 3.90 -29.59
N GLU A 2 -5.86 3.01 -30.33
CA GLU A 2 -6.46 1.73 -30.74
C GLU A 2 -6.66 0.78 -29.56
N ILE A 3 -7.83 0.14 -29.51
CA ILE A 3 -8.24 -0.83 -28.49
C ILE A 3 -9.11 -1.91 -29.13
N TYR A 4 -9.42 -2.95 -28.36
CA TYR A 4 -10.49 -3.89 -28.72
C TYR A 4 -11.75 -3.54 -27.93
N LEU A 5 -12.91 -3.52 -28.60
CA LEU A 5 -14.22 -3.45 -27.96
C LEU A 5 -15.04 -4.66 -28.38
N VAL A 6 -15.91 -5.09 -27.48
CA VAL A 6 -16.76 -6.26 -27.69
C VAL A 6 -18.20 -5.98 -27.28
N ARG A 7 -19.13 -6.81 -27.76
CA ARG A 7 -20.52 -6.83 -27.29
C ARG A 7 -21.04 -8.27 -27.28
N VAL A 8 -22.06 -8.53 -26.47
CA VAL A 8 -22.74 -9.83 -26.51
C VAL A 8 -23.83 -9.78 -27.58
N ARG A 9 -23.87 -10.80 -28.44
CA ARG A 9 -24.91 -10.99 -29.46
C ARG A 9 -25.60 -12.33 -29.28
N GLU A 10 -26.85 -12.37 -29.70
CA GLU A 10 -27.66 -13.59 -29.73
C GLU A 10 -27.80 -14.06 -31.17
N ARG A 11 -27.60 -15.36 -31.40
CA ARG A 11 -27.83 -16.00 -32.69
C ARG A 11 -29.32 -16.35 -32.85
N PRO A 12 -29.82 -16.65 -34.07
CA PRO A 12 -31.22 -17.02 -34.28
C PRO A 12 -31.70 -18.20 -33.43
N GLU A 13 -30.82 -19.12 -33.06
CA GLU A 13 -31.11 -20.27 -32.19
C GLU A 13 -31.08 -19.95 -30.68
N GLY A 14 -30.86 -18.69 -30.29
CA GLY A 14 -30.85 -18.21 -28.91
C GLY A 14 -29.51 -18.35 -28.17
N SER A 15 -28.46 -18.84 -28.84
CA SER A 15 -27.12 -18.93 -28.25
C SER A 15 -26.41 -17.57 -28.22
N LEU A 16 -25.69 -17.29 -27.14
CA LEU A 16 -24.94 -16.03 -26.97
C LEU A 16 -23.49 -16.18 -27.41
N TYR A 17 -22.93 -15.12 -28.01
CA TYR A 17 -21.52 -15.05 -28.42
C TYR A 17 -20.95 -13.63 -28.29
N ILE A 18 -19.62 -13.54 -28.26
CA ILE A 18 -18.88 -12.28 -28.28
C ILE A 18 -18.66 -11.82 -29.72
N ASP A 19 -19.17 -10.64 -30.05
CA ASP A 19 -18.88 -9.92 -31.29
C ASP A 19 -17.80 -8.86 -31.03
N ARG A 20 -16.77 -8.81 -31.87
CA ARG A 20 -15.64 -7.87 -31.73
C ARG A 20 -15.77 -6.73 -32.73
N LYS A 21 -15.58 -5.50 -32.25
CA LYS A 21 -15.54 -4.32 -33.12
C LYS A 21 -14.19 -4.27 -33.86
N PRO A 22 -14.17 -4.29 -35.20
CA PRO A 22 -12.94 -4.05 -35.94
C PRO A 22 -12.51 -2.58 -35.78
N HIS A 23 -11.21 -2.34 -35.54
CA HIS A 23 -10.61 -1.00 -35.46
C HIS A 23 -11.27 -0.06 -34.41
N ALA A 24 -11.50 -0.54 -33.20
CA ALA A 24 -12.04 0.29 -32.13
C ALA A 24 -10.98 1.26 -31.56
N THR A 25 -11.46 2.38 -31.04
CA THR A 25 -10.61 3.37 -30.35
C THR A 25 -11.24 3.83 -29.05
N THR A 26 -10.44 4.49 -28.20
CA THR A 26 -10.92 5.14 -26.97
C THR A 26 -11.94 6.26 -27.20
N ASP A 27 -12.10 6.73 -28.44
CA ASP A 27 -13.05 7.81 -28.76
C ASP A 27 -14.46 7.26 -29.07
N ASP A 28 -14.59 5.94 -29.15
CA ASP A 28 -15.88 5.26 -29.29
C ASP A 28 -16.74 5.37 -28.01
N ASP A 29 -18.06 5.26 -28.15
CA ASP A 29 -18.96 5.13 -27.00
C ASP A 29 -19.01 3.68 -26.50
N TYR A 30 -18.53 3.46 -25.28
CA TYR A 30 -18.53 2.16 -24.62
C TYR A 30 -18.55 2.31 -23.09
N ILE A 31 -18.83 1.21 -22.39
CA ILE A 31 -18.61 1.09 -20.95
C ILE A 31 -17.39 0.20 -20.68
N ALA A 32 -16.68 0.41 -19.59
CA ALA A 32 -15.66 -0.54 -19.16
C ALA A 32 -16.20 -1.40 -18.01
N ILE A 33 -15.81 -2.66 -17.97
CA ILE A 33 -16.15 -3.61 -16.92
C ILE A 33 -14.93 -3.79 -16.03
N SER A 34 -15.12 -3.59 -14.74
CA SER A 34 -14.12 -3.86 -13.71
C SER A 34 -14.58 -5.03 -12.87
N HIS A 35 -13.72 -6.04 -12.70
CA HIS A 35 -14.12 -7.27 -12.04
C HIS A 35 -12.91 -8.02 -11.46
N VAL A 36 -13.19 -8.97 -10.56
CA VAL A 36 -12.18 -9.90 -10.06
C VAL A 36 -12.28 -11.23 -10.81
N TRP A 37 -11.16 -11.81 -11.23
CA TRP A 37 -11.18 -13.09 -11.95
C TRP A 37 -11.59 -14.28 -11.08
N GLY A 38 -11.54 -14.16 -9.75
CA GLY A 38 -11.61 -15.27 -8.78
C GLY A 38 -10.22 -15.64 -8.25
N SER A 39 -10.15 -16.43 -7.17
CA SER A 39 -8.86 -16.89 -6.64
C SER A 39 -8.21 -17.89 -7.60
N PRO A 40 -6.86 -17.96 -7.70
CA PRO A 40 -6.18 -18.93 -8.56
C PRO A 40 -6.68 -20.38 -8.39
N ASP A 41 -7.09 -20.74 -7.17
CA ASP A 41 -7.56 -22.08 -6.83
C ASP A 41 -9.01 -22.37 -7.26
N THR A 42 -9.78 -21.34 -7.61
CA THR A 42 -11.21 -21.48 -7.97
C THR A 42 -11.50 -21.18 -9.43
N VAL A 43 -10.57 -20.53 -10.13
CA VAL A 43 -10.72 -20.16 -11.54
C VAL A 43 -10.63 -21.37 -12.44
N GLN A 44 -11.58 -21.48 -13.37
CA GLN A 44 -11.62 -22.51 -14.40
C GLN A 44 -11.48 -21.88 -15.78
N LYS A 45 -10.76 -22.55 -16.68
CA LYS A 45 -10.67 -22.14 -18.07
C LYS A 45 -11.94 -22.54 -18.82
N ALA A 46 -12.60 -21.58 -19.44
CA ALA A 46 -13.79 -21.78 -20.23
C ALA A 46 -13.56 -21.37 -21.68
N ARG A 47 -14.18 -22.08 -22.62
CA ARG A 47 -14.30 -21.63 -24.01
C ARG A 47 -15.53 -20.77 -24.12
N ILE A 48 -15.35 -19.55 -24.64
CA ILE A 48 -16.42 -18.56 -24.82
C ILE A 48 -16.59 -18.35 -26.32
N ASP A 49 -17.81 -18.50 -26.82
CA ASP A 49 -18.08 -18.32 -28.25
C ASP A 49 -17.74 -16.89 -28.69
N GLY A 50 -17.08 -16.75 -29.84
CA GLY A 50 -16.52 -15.49 -30.32
C GLY A 50 -15.16 -15.09 -29.75
N VAL A 51 -14.56 -15.90 -28.86
CA VAL A 51 -13.20 -15.69 -28.34
C VAL A 51 -12.30 -16.86 -28.75
N SER A 52 -11.16 -16.58 -29.39
CA SER A 52 -10.27 -17.60 -29.94
C SER A 52 -9.37 -18.29 -28.90
N TRP A 53 -9.39 -17.85 -27.64
CA TRP A 53 -8.61 -18.39 -26.54
C TRP A 53 -9.48 -18.80 -25.36
N GLU A 54 -8.90 -19.59 -24.44
CA GLU A 54 -9.56 -19.98 -23.20
C GLU A 54 -9.52 -18.83 -22.19
N VAL A 55 -10.68 -18.54 -21.60
CA VAL A 55 -10.87 -17.43 -20.67
C VAL A 55 -10.92 -17.97 -19.23
N PRO A 56 -10.11 -17.44 -18.30
CA PRO A 56 -10.20 -17.79 -16.89
C PRO A 56 -11.44 -17.14 -16.25
N LEU A 57 -12.37 -17.95 -15.74
CA LEU A 57 -13.60 -17.50 -15.07
C LEU A 57 -13.73 -18.06 -13.66
N SER A 58 -14.22 -17.24 -12.74
CA SER A 58 -14.64 -17.68 -11.41
C SER A 58 -15.95 -18.48 -11.50
N PRO A 59 -16.28 -19.29 -10.47
CA PRO A 59 -17.56 -20.00 -10.42
C PRO A 59 -18.78 -19.08 -10.53
N GLY A 60 -18.68 -17.84 -10.04
CA GLY A 60 -19.76 -16.84 -10.13
C GLY A 60 -20.02 -16.31 -11.55
N LYS A 61 -19.12 -16.58 -12.50
CA LYS A 61 -19.16 -16.10 -13.89
C LYS A 61 -19.28 -17.23 -14.92
N GLN A 62 -19.70 -18.44 -14.53
CA GLN A 62 -19.81 -19.54 -15.48
C GLN A 62 -20.76 -19.22 -16.65
N ASP A 63 -21.80 -18.41 -16.42
CA ASP A 63 -22.68 -17.86 -17.45
C ASP A 63 -22.41 -16.37 -17.71
N ILE A 64 -21.14 -16.04 -17.98
CA ILE A 64 -20.68 -14.66 -18.16
C ILE A 64 -21.42 -13.93 -19.28
N LEU A 65 -21.82 -14.62 -20.35
CA LEU A 65 -22.49 -13.98 -21.50
C LEU A 65 -23.90 -13.53 -21.14
N SER A 66 -24.69 -14.37 -20.49
CA SER A 66 -26.03 -13.98 -20.02
C SER A 66 -25.94 -12.87 -18.97
N LEU A 67 -24.93 -12.92 -18.10
CA LEU A 67 -24.68 -11.86 -17.14
C LEU A 67 -24.43 -10.52 -17.84
N LEU A 68 -23.48 -10.47 -18.78
CA LEU A 68 -23.12 -9.25 -19.50
C LEU A 68 -24.26 -8.75 -20.41
N ARG A 69 -25.13 -9.65 -20.88
CA ARG A 69 -26.29 -9.31 -21.70
C ARG A 69 -27.38 -8.53 -20.95
N ARG A 70 -27.38 -8.55 -19.61
CA ARG A 70 -28.35 -7.80 -18.81
C ARG A 70 -28.26 -6.29 -19.08
N ASP A 71 -29.42 -5.63 -19.15
CA ASP A 71 -29.53 -4.20 -19.44
C ASP A 71 -28.87 -3.31 -18.38
N ASP A 72 -28.85 -3.75 -17.12
CA ASP A 72 -28.19 -3.03 -16.03
C ASP A 72 -26.66 -3.12 -16.07
N ILE A 73 -26.11 -4.05 -16.88
CA ILE A 73 -24.67 -4.26 -17.07
C ILE A 73 -24.22 -3.67 -18.41
N CYS A 74 -24.32 -4.42 -19.52
CA CYS A 74 -23.92 -3.97 -20.86
C CYS A 74 -25.08 -3.84 -21.86
N GLY A 75 -26.13 -4.66 -21.72
CA GLY A 75 -27.18 -4.79 -22.74
C GLY A 75 -26.62 -5.12 -24.14
N ASP A 76 -27.02 -4.32 -25.13
CA ASP A 76 -26.58 -4.39 -26.54
C ASP A 76 -25.35 -3.53 -26.86
N GLY A 77 -24.85 -2.78 -25.87
CA GLY A 77 -23.78 -1.81 -26.03
C GLY A 77 -22.40 -2.44 -26.23
N TRP A 78 -21.48 -1.65 -26.77
CA TRP A 78 -20.06 -1.97 -26.75
C TRP A 78 -19.52 -1.82 -25.34
N PHE A 79 -18.66 -2.75 -24.94
CA PHE A 79 -17.94 -2.70 -23.69
C PHE A 79 -16.50 -3.14 -23.84
N TRP A 80 -15.68 -2.68 -22.90
CA TRP A 80 -14.32 -3.15 -22.70
C TRP A 80 -14.26 -4.00 -21.44
N MET A 81 -13.69 -5.19 -21.55
CA MET A 81 -13.41 -6.09 -20.43
C MET A 81 -12.10 -6.80 -20.72
N ASP A 82 -11.16 -6.73 -19.79
CA ASP A 82 -9.79 -7.24 -19.94
C ASP A 82 -9.75 -8.69 -20.47
N LEU A 83 -10.63 -9.57 -19.97
CA LEU A 83 -10.75 -10.97 -20.39
C LEU A 83 -10.96 -11.18 -21.90
N PHE A 84 -11.67 -10.24 -22.55
CA PHE A 84 -12.05 -10.34 -23.96
C PHE A 84 -11.29 -9.35 -24.85
N CYS A 85 -10.81 -8.26 -24.26
CA CYS A 85 -10.21 -7.14 -24.97
C CYS A 85 -8.69 -7.08 -24.85
N ILE A 86 -8.07 -7.85 -23.94
CA ILE A 86 -6.62 -8.03 -23.94
C ILE A 86 -6.29 -9.33 -24.67
N ASP A 87 -5.79 -9.20 -25.90
CA ASP A 87 -5.31 -10.33 -26.68
C ASP A 87 -3.92 -10.74 -26.18
N GLN A 88 -3.87 -11.90 -25.53
CA GLN A 88 -2.64 -12.45 -24.95
C GLN A 88 -1.89 -13.39 -25.91
N THR A 89 -2.34 -13.52 -27.17
CA THR A 89 -1.68 -14.36 -28.18
C THR A 89 -0.46 -13.64 -28.78
N GLU A 90 0.49 -14.42 -29.31
CA GLU A 90 1.67 -13.86 -30.00
C GLU A 90 1.32 -13.15 -31.31
N SER A 91 0.16 -13.49 -31.89
CA SER A 91 -0.39 -12.90 -33.11
C SER A 91 -1.25 -11.65 -32.87
N ALA A 92 -1.30 -11.13 -31.63
CA ALA A 92 -2.07 -9.94 -31.31
C ALA A 92 -1.63 -8.76 -32.19
N PHE A 93 -2.60 -8.06 -32.79
CA PHE A 93 -2.32 -6.91 -33.65
C PHE A 93 -1.75 -5.72 -32.85
N ILE A 94 -2.23 -5.53 -31.61
CA ILE A 94 -1.69 -4.56 -30.66
C ILE A 94 -0.70 -5.28 -29.74
N SER A 95 0.51 -4.77 -29.58
CA SER A 95 1.49 -5.41 -28.70
C SER A 95 1.00 -5.44 -27.25
N ILE A 96 1.42 -6.45 -26.46
CA ILE A 96 1.00 -6.53 -25.05
C ILE A 96 1.42 -5.30 -24.23
N SER A 97 2.58 -4.70 -24.54
CA SER A 97 3.04 -3.49 -23.87
C SER A 97 2.13 -2.30 -24.21
N ASP A 98 1.70 -2.17 -25.46
CA ASP A 98 0.78 -1.11 -25.88
C ASP A 98 -0.62 -1.33 -25.29
N GLN A 99 -1.10 -2.58 -25.24
CA GLN A 99 -2.37 -2.93 -24.59
C GLN A 99 -2.36 -2.59 -23.08
N ILE A 100 -1.24 -2.78 -22.38
CA ILE A 100 -1.10 -2.40 -20.96
C ILE A 100 -1.05 -0.88 -20.81
N MET A 101 -0.28 -0.19 -21.66
CA MET A 101 -0.21 1.28 -21.67
C MET A 101 -1.55 1.93 -22.06
N ALA A 102 -2.45 1.19 -22.70
CA ALA A 102 -3.78 1.61 -23.07
C ALA A 102 -4.80 1.62 -21.92
N ILE A 103 -4.60 0.81 -20.88
CA ILE A 103 -5.56 0.63 -19.78
C ILE A 103 -6.01 1.97 -19.17
N PRO A 104 -5.11 2.93 -18.83
CA PRO A 104 -5.54 4.22 -18.29
C PRO A 104 -6.52 4.96 -19.20
N SER A 105 -6.23 5.06 -20.49
CA SER A 105 -7.08 5.75 -21.46
C SER A 105 -8.43 5.06 -21.65
N VAL A 106 -8.45 3.71 -21.59
CA VAL A 106 -9.69 2.93 -21.70
C VAL A 106 -10.68 3.28 -20.59
N TYR A 107 -10.24 3.26 -19.34
CA TYR A 107 -11.12 3.51 -18.19
C TYR A 107 -11.48 5.00 -18.02
N LYS A 108 -10.60 5.91 -18.45
CA LYS A 108 -10.90 7.36 -18.44
C LYS A 108 -11.93 7.76 -19.49
N SER A 109 -11.87 7.14 -20.67
CA SER A 109 -12.71 7.52 -21.82
C SER A 109 -14.05 6.77 -21.85
N SER A 110 -14.20 5.71 -21.05
CA SER A 110 -15.47 4.98 -20.99
C SER A 110 -16.57 5.84 -20.38
N ARG A 111 -17.80 5.69 -20.87
CA ARG A 111 -18.98 6.41 -20.36
C ARG A 111 -19.18 6.20 -18.87
N CYS A 112 -18.95 4.97 -18.42
CA CYS A 112 -18.87 4.60 -17.02
C CYS A 112 -18.08 3.29 -16.88
N VAL A 113 -17.75 2.96 -15.64
CA VAL A 113 -17.14 1.70 -15.26
C VAL A 113 -18.14 0.91 -14.41
N LYS A 114 -18.54 -0.27 -14.89
CA LYS A 114 -19.39 -1.19 -14.12
C LYS A 114 -18.50 -2.09 -13.29
N VAL A 115 -18.60 -2.00 -11.97
CA VAL A 115 -17.86 -2.84 -11.02
C VAL A 115 -18.74 -4.02 -10.64
N LEU A 116 -18.31 -5.23 -10.97
CA LEU A 116 -19.07 -6.45 -10.68
C LEU A 116 -18.61 -7.07 -9.35
N LEU A 117 -19.44 -6.96 -8.31
CA LEU A 117 -19.19 -7.54 -6.99
C LEU A 117 -19.78 -8.95 -6.92
N GLU A 118 -18.92 -9.95 -6.71
CA GLU A 118 -19.31 -11.36 -6.72
C GLU A 118 -19.63 -11.91 -5.33
N SER A 119 -19.11 -11.23 -4.29
CA SER A 119 -19.25 -11.69 -2.93
C SER A 119 -20.70 -11.56 -2.48
N PRO A 120 -21.16 -12.45 -1.58
CA PRO A 120 -22.46 -12.29 -0.96
C PRO A 120 -22.57 -10.93 -0.25
N VAL A 121 -23.67 -10.22 -0.46
CA VAL A 121 -23.97 -8.95 0.23
C VAL A 121 -25.30 -9.07 0.97
N CYS A 122 -25.28 -8.80 2.27
CA CYS A 122 -26.44 -8.82 3.17
C CYS A 122 -27.44 -7.73 2.77
N LYS A 123 -28.64 -8.12 2.31
CA LYS A 123 -29.68 -7.19 1.88
C LYS A 123 -30.20 -6.33 3.02
N GLU A 124 -30.44 -6.94 4.17
CA GLU A 124 -31.08 -6.31 5.32
C GLU A 124 -30.16 -5.25 5.95
N TRP A 125 -28.85 -5.51 6.00
CA TRP A 125 -27.89 -4.49 6.42
C TRP A 125 -27.81 -3.34 5.41
N HIS A 126 -27.78 -3.66 4.12
CA HIS A 126 -27.70 -2.66 3.07
C HIS A 126 -28.93 -1.73 3.09
N GLU A 127 -30.13 -2.29 3.23
CA GLU A 127 -31.38 -1.53 3.39
C GLU A 127 -31.37 -0.68 4.66
N ALA A 128 -30.92 -1.23 5.79
CA ALA A 128 -30.81 -0.50 7.05
C ALA A 128 -29.82 0.68 6.96
N ALA A 129 -28.68 0.49 6.29
CA ALA A 129 -27.70 1.55 6.06
C ALA A 129 -28.25 2.66 5.17
N MET A 130 -28.99 2.30 4.12
CA MET A 130 -29.69 3.26 3.25
C MET A 130 -30.73 4.09 4.02
N GLN A 131 -31.56 3.45 4.85
CA GLN A 131 -32.52 4.14 5.72
C GLN A 131 -31.83 5.06 6.73
N PHE A 132 -30.70 4.65 7.30
CA PHE A 132 -29.94 5.48 8.24
C PHE A 132 -29.54 6.82 7.62
N PHE A 133 -29.16 6.82 6.34
CA PHE A 133 -28.81 8.03 5.59
C PHE A 133 -30.03 8.91 5.30
N GLU A 134 -31.15 8.32 4.93
CA GLU A 134 -32.37 9.06 4.60
C GLU A 134 -32.97 9.80 5.80
N ASN A 135 -32.68 9.34 7.02
CA ASN A 135 -33.26 9.88 8.26
C ASN A 135 -32.51 11.10 8.85
N GLY A 136 -31.43 11.58 8.23
CA GLY A 136 -30.76 12.82 8.64
C GLY A 136 -29.23 12.75 8.64
N PRO A 137 -28.54 13.74 9.26
CA PRO A 137 -27.09 13.75 9.32
C PRO A 137 -26.58 12.50 10.06
N ILE A 138 -25.65 11.79 9.42
CA ILE A 138 -25.09 10.57 9.97
C ILE A 138 -24.01 10.93 11.00
N ASN A 139 -24.16 10.43 12.22
CA ASN A 139 -23.03 10.30 13.13
C ASN A 139 -22.10 9.22 12.58
N GLN A 140 -21.00 9.64 11.92
CA GLN A 140 -20.04 8.74 11.28
C GLN A 140 -19.53 7.67 12.25
N ASP A 141 -19.10 8.05 13.45
CA ASP A 141 -18.57 7.11 14.45
C ASP A 141 -19.62 6.08 14.88
N GLY A 142 -20.86 6.52 15.07
CA GLY A 142 -21.98 5.65 15.39
C GLY A 142 -22.28 4.66 14.26
N PHE A 143 -22.30 5.13 13.01
CA PHE A 143 -22.52 4.27 11.85
C PHE A 143 -21.41 3.21 11.72
N GLN A 144 -20.15 3.61 11.93
CA GLN A 144 -19.02 2.71 11.87
C GLN A 144 -19.09 1.61 12.93
N GLU A 145 -19.41 1.95 14.18
CA GLU A 145 -19.55 0.95 15.23
C GLU A 145 -20.72 -0.01 14.93
N GLU A 146 -21.87 0.49 14.48
CA GLU A 146 -23.02 -0.35 14.11
C GLU A 146 -22.71 -1.29 12.94
N GLU A 147 -22.01 -0.80 11.91
CA GLU A 147 -21.56 -1.63 10.79
C GLU A 147 -20.64 -2.77 11.25
N LEU A 148 -19.72 -2.46 12.16
CA LEU A 148 -18.80 -3.44 12.71
C LEU A 148 -19.48 -4.40 13.68
N ILE A 149 -20.47 -3.94 14.46
CA ILE A 149 -21.31 -4.78 15.32
C ILE A 149 -22.10 -5.78 14.47
N HIS A 150 -22.75 -5.32 13.39
CA HIS A 150 -23.42 -6.20 12.44
C HIS A 150 -22.44 -7.25 11.89
N GLY A 151 -21.27 -6.76 11.47
CA GLY A 151 -20.17 -7.53 10.94
C GLY A 151 -19.68 -8.68 11.80
N ARG A 152 -19.70 -8.52 13.13
CA ARG A 152 -19.35 -9.59 14.08
C ARG A 152 -20.22 -10.83 13.85
N SER A 153 -21.50 -10.65 13.54
CA SER A 153 -22.45 -11.76 13.33
C SER A 153 -22.70 -12.11 11.87
N CYS A 154 -22.55 -11.19 10.92
CA CYS A 154 -22.72 -11.43 9.48
C CYS A 154 -21.55 -10.86 8.69
N THR A 155 -20.86 -11.68 7.90
CA THR A 155 -19.65 -11.25 7.16
C THR A 155 -19.93 -10.76 5.74
N HIS A 156 -21.19 -10.75 5.32
CA HIS A 156 -21.61 -10.50 3.93
C HIS A 156 -21.73 -9.00 3.67
N HIS A 157 -20.60 -8.30 3.58
CA HIS A 157 -20.54 -6.87 3.30
C HIS A 157 -19.96 -6.57 1.93
N ALA A 158 -20.49 -5.55 1.24
CA ALA A 158 -19.99 -5.14 -0.07
C ALA A 158 -18.51 -4.69 -0.03
N PHE A 159 -18.09 -4.00 1.03
CA PHE A 159 -16.69 -3.58 1.23
C PHE A 159 -15.73 -4.75 1.49
N ALA A 160 -16.24 -5.95 1.78
CA ALA A 160 -15.43 -7.16 1.94
C ALA A 160 -15.15 -7.86 0.61
N ASP A 161 -15.68 -7.36 -0.51
CA ASP A 161 -15.46 -7.97 -1.82
C ASP A 161 -13.98 -7.91 -2.23
N PRO A 162 -13.41 -8.99 -2.81
CA PRO A 162 -12.04 -9.03 -3.31
C PRO A 162 -11.67 -7.93 -4.29
N TRP A 163 -12.65 -7.25 -4.90
CA TRP A 163 -12.40 -6.07 -5.74
C TRP A 163 -11.61 -4.99 -4.99
N PHE A 164 -11.84 -4.83 -3.68
CA PHE A 164 -11.08 -3.89 -2.85
C PHE A 164 -9.69 -4.40 -2.44
N GLU A 165 -9.38 -5.67 -2.71
CA GLU A 165 -8.10 -6.28 -2.35
C GLU A 165 -7.12 -6.30 -3.52
N ARG A 166 -7.60 -6.31 -4.76
CA ARG A 166 -6.73 -6.44 -5.94
C ARG A 166 -6.14 -5.13 -6.40
N LEU A 167 -4.92 -5.20 -6.90
CA LEU A 167 -4.20 -4.05 -7.42
C LEU A 167 -4.78 -3.53 -8.74
N TRP A 168 -5.10 -4.40 -9.69
CA TRP A 168 -5.61 -3.97 -10.99
C TRP A 168 -6.95 -3.25 -10.86
N THR A 169 -7.88 -3.80 -10.08
CA THR A 169 -9.18 -3.17 -9.80
C THR A 169 -9.06 -1.80 -9.13
N ARG A 170 -7.98 -1.55 -8.35
CA ARG A 170 -7.66 -0.19 -7.86
C ARG A 170 -7.54 0.78 -9.03
N GLN A 171 -6.73 0.44 -10.02
CA GLN A 171 -6.45 1.33 -11.15
C GLN A 171 -7.70 1.54 -12.01
N GLU A 172 -8.43 0.47 -12.27
CA GLU A 172 -9.71 0.53 -13.00
C GLU A 172 -10.69 1.48 -12.32
N GLY A 173 -10.81 1.41 -10.99
CA GLY A 173 -11.61 2.32 -10.19
C GLY A 173 -11.04 3.75 -10.13
N LEU A 174 -9.72 3.88 -10.07
CA LEU A 174 -9.01 5.16 -9.99
C LEU A 174 -9.18 5.99 -11.25
N TYR A 175 -9.17 5.36 -12.42
CA TYR A 175 -9.29 6.04 -13.72
C TYR A 175 -10.73 6.40 -14.07
N ALA A 176 -11.71 5.70 -13.50
CA ALA A 176 -13.12 5.88 -13.80
C ALA A 176 -13.66 7.24 -13.31
N SER A 177 -14.16 8.10 -14.21
CA SER A 177 -14.92 9.29 -13.76
C SER A 177 -16.27 8.91 -13.15
N VAL A 178 -16.87 7.82 -13.65
CA VAL A 178 -18.18 7.32 -13.19
C VAL A 178 -18.06 5.83 -12.85
N LEU A 179 -18.41 5.47 -11.61
CA LEU A 179 -18.42 4.09 -11.12
C LEU A 179 -19.83 3.66 -10.77
N HIS A 180 -20.26 2.51 -11.30
CA HIS A 180 -21.53 1.86 -10.97
C HIS A 180 -21.22 0.47 -10.43
N PHE A 181 -21.50 0.23 -9.15
CA PHE A 181 -21.29 -1.06 -8.51
C PHE A 181 -22.53 -1.94 -8.72
N ILE A 182 -22.31 -3.21 -9.05
CA ILE A 182 -23.38 -4.17 -9.33
C ILE A 182 -23.17 -5.38 -8.43
N VAL A 183 -24.07 -5.56 -7.47
CA VAL A 183 -24.08 -6.71 -6.58
C VAL A 183 -24.68 -7.91 -7.32
N LEU A 184 -23.85 -8.92 -7.60
CA LEU A 184 -24.29 -10.10 -8.33
C LEU A 184 -24.99 -11.12 -7.43
N ARG A 185 -24.66 -11.15 -6.14
CA ARG A 185 -25.18 -12.12 -5.17
C ARG A 185 -25.69 -11.45 -3.89
N PRO A 186 -26.87 -10.84 -3.92
CA PRO A 186 -27.48 -10.31 -2.71
C PRO A 186 -28.13 -11.47 -1.93
N VAL A 187 -27.81 -11.60 -0.63
CA VAL A 187 -28.23 -12.71 0.25
C VAL A 187 -29.03 -12.19 1.44
N GLN A 188 -29.80 -13.08 2.08
CA GLN A 188 -30.43 -12.78 3.37
C GLN A 188 -29.37 -12.72 4.48
N CYS A 189 -29.73 -12.05 5.57
CA CYS A 189 -28.86 -11.78 6.69
C CYS A 189 -28.56 -13.05 7.47
N GLU A 190 -27.33 -13.55 7.37
CA GLU A 190 -26.87 -14.77 8.05
C GLU A 190 -26.25 -14.48 9.43
N ARG A 191 -26.93 -13.69 10.28
CA ARG A 191 -26.42 -13.43 11.65
C ARG A 191 -26.33 -14.73 12.43
N ARG A 192 -25.13 -15.06 12.92
CA ARG A 192 -24.90 -16.19 13.82
C ARG A 192 -24.22 -15.72 15.11
N PRO A 193 -24.56 -16.30 16.27
CA PRO A 193 -23.74 -16.14 17.48
C PRO A 193 -22.33 -16.67 17.19
N LYS A 194 -21.32 -15.92 17.62
CA LYS A 194 -19.91 -16.34 17.61
C LYS A 194 -19.39 -16.26 19.04
N ASP A 195 -18.39 -17.07 19.36
CA ASP A 195 -17.66 -16.86 20.60
C ASP A 195 -16.92 -15.51 20.56
N ALA A 196 -16.49 -15.03 21.73
CA ALA A 196 -15.88 -13.72 21.87
C ALA A 196 -14.58 -13.57 21.06
N MET A 197 -13.80 -14.65 20.92
CA MET A 197 -12.54 -14.61 20.17
C MET A 197 -12.81 -14.56 18.67
N ASP A 198 -13.70 -15.40 18.16
CA ASP A 198 -14.11 -15.39 16.76
C ASP A 198 -14.74 -14.04 16.36
N ALA A 199 -15.59 -13.47 17.21
CA ALA A 199 -16.16 -12.15 17.01
C ALA A 199 -15.07 -11.06 16.95
N TRP A 200 -14.04 -11.15 17.80
CA TRP A 200 -12.92 -10.21 17.83
C TRP A 200 -12.04 -10.32 16.56
N VAL A 201 -11.75 -11.53 16.09
CA VAL A 201 -10.99 -11.79 14.85
C VAL A 201 -11.75 -11.28 13.63
N VAL A 202 -13.07 -11.57 13.56
CA VAL A 202 -13.94 -11.11 12.47
C VAL A 202 -14.00 -9.59 12.44
N HIS A 203 -14.18 -8.95 13.60
CA HIS A 203 -14.21 -7.49 13.70
C HIS A 203 -12.91 -6.86 13.17
N GLY A 204 -11.74 -7.38 13.54
CA GLY A 204 -10.46 -6.91 12.99
C GLY A 204 -10.34 -7.13 11.48
N THR A 205 -10.86 -8.25 10.98
CA THR A 205 -10.87 -8.53 9.53
C THR A 205 -11.74 -7.51 8.79
N LEU A 206 -12.92 -7.18 9.30
CA LEU A 206 -13.81 -6.19 8.71
C LEU A 206 -13.23 -4.78 8.77
N LEU A 207 -12.58 -4.40 9.87
CA LEU A 207 -11.80 -3.17 9.95
C LEU A 207 -10.73 -3.10 8.85
N ALA A 208 -10.08 -4.23 8.55
CA ALA A 208 -9.12 -4.32 7.44
C ALA A 208 -9.76 -4.11 6.07
N HIS A 209 -10.91 -4.72 5.82
CA HIS A 209 -11.65 -4.50 4.58
C HIS A 209 -12.11 -3.04 4.43
N ARG A 210 -12.73 -2.47 5.47
CA ARG A 210 -13.15 -1.07 5.50
C ARG A 210 -11.97 -0.12 5.26
N PHE A 211 -10.82 -0.41 5.86
CA PHE A 211 -9.62 0.39 5.65
C PHE A 211 -9.13 0.36 4.18
N ARG A 212 -9.18 -0.79 3.50
CA ARG A 212 -8.84 -0.88 2.07
C ARG A 212 -9.79 -0.07 1.19
N VAL A 213 -11.07 -0.01 1.56
CA VAL A 213 -12.01 0.90 0.90
C VAL A 213 -11.59 2.34 1.15
N ASN A 214 -11.46 2.76 2.42
CA ASN A 214 -11.11 4.15 2.75
C ASN A 214 -9.81 4.62 2.07
N THR A 215 -8.77 3.79 2.03
CA THR A 215 -7.54 4.13 1.31
C THR A 215 -7.76 4.31 -0.18
N PHE A 216 -8.56 3.45 -0.80
CA PHE A 216 -8.95 3.62 -2.21
C PHE A 216 -9.72 4.92 -2.44
N LEU A 217 -10.60 5.32 -1.52
CA LEU A 217 -11.36 6.57 -1.65
C LEU A 217 -10.49 7.81 -1.48
N VAL A 218 -9.60 7.82 -0.49
CA VAL A 218 -8.61 8.91 -0.30
C VAL A 218 -7.71 9.04 -1.53
N ASP A 219 -7.26 7.92 -2.07
CA ASP A 219 -6.45 7.83 -3.26
C ASP A 219 -7.21 8.28 -4.52
N LYS A 220 -8.50 7.90 -4.65
CA LYS A 220 -9.41 8.39 -5.68
C LYS A 220 -9.54 9.92 -5.63
N LEU A 221 -9.76 10.49 -4.45
CA LEU A 221 -9.83 11.94 -4.28
C LEU A 221 -8.50 12.62 -4.61
N ALA A 222 -7.37 12.08 -4.13
CA ALA A 222 -6.03 12.59 -4.43
C ALA A 222 -5.72 12.56 -5.94
N TYR A 223 -6.15 11.52 -6.66
CA TYR A 223 -6.02 11.41 -8.11
C TYR A 223 -6.70 12.55 -8.85
N HIS A 224 -7.83 13.03 -8.33
CA HIS A 224 -8.59 14.16 -8.85
C HIS A 224 -8.21 15.51 -8.19
N GLY A 225 -7.11 15.55 -7.45
CA GLY A 225 -6.55 16.80 -6.89
C GLY A 225 -7.11 17.21 -5.52
N LEU A 226 -7.94 16.37 -4.89
CA LEU A 226 -8.58 16.63 -3.60
C LEU A 226 -7.78 16.02 -2.45
N THR A 227 -6.49 16.37 -2.33
CA THR A 227 -5.54 15.75 -1.39
C THR A 227 -5.77 16.10 0.09
N SER A 228 -6.66 17.04 0.39
CA SER A 228 -7.00 17.50 1.75
C SER A 228 -8.50 17.46 2.00
N ALA A 229 -9.19 16.50 1.37
CA ALA A 229 -10.61 16.29 1.59
C ALA A 229 -10.90 16.07 3.09
N ALA A 230 -11.92 16.75 3.60
CA ALA A 230 -12.38 16.57 4.97
C ALA A 230 -12.88 15.13 5.17
N GLU A 231 -12.83 14.62 6.40
CA GLU A 231 -13.31 13.27 6.73
C GLU A 231 -14.75 13.02 6.25
N ASP A 232 -15.62 14.03 6.40
CA ASP A 232 -17.00 14.00 5.91
C ASP A 232 -17.11 13.75 4.40
N THR A 233 -16.14 14.25 3.62
CA THR A 233 -16.09 14.04 2.16
C THR A 233 -15.75 12.59 1.85
N VAL A 234 -14.78 12.00 2.55
CA VAL A 234 -14.40 10.60 2.40
C VAL A 234 -15.55 9.69 2.81
N PHE A 235 -16.26 10.01 3.89
CA PHE A 235 -17.40 9.24 4.35
C PHE A 235 -18.60 9.32 3.40
N SER A 236 -18.89 10.50 2.86
CA SER A 236 -19.92 10.67 1.82
C SER A 236 -19.61 9.81 0.60
N LEU A 237 -18.36 9.83 0.14
CA LEU A 237 -17.90 9.01 -0.97
C LEU A 237 -17.96 7.51 -0.65
N TYR A 238 -17.65 7.12 0.59
CA TYR A 238 -17.78 5.75 1.07
C TYR A 238 -19.23 5.28 0.94
N PHE A 239 -20.18 6.11 1.34
CA PHE A 239 -21.59 5.79 1.25
C PHE A 239 -22.07 5.67 -0.21
N ASP A 240 -21.64 6.60 -1.07
CA ASP A 240 -21.96 6.57 -2.51
C ASP A 240 -21.47 5.28 -3.19
N VAL A 241 -20.28 4.82 -2.81
CA VAL A 241 -19.65 3.62 -3.38
C VAL A 241 -20.24 2.33 -2.81
N ILE A 242 -20.35 2.22 -1.49
CA ILE A 242 -20.69 0.96 -0.80
C ILE A 242 -22.20 0.73 -0.71
N TYR A 243 -23.00 1.79 -0.60
CA TYR A 243 -24.44 1.67 -0.33
C TYR A 243 -25.30 2.20 -1.49
N ARG A 244 -24.98 3.36 -2.07
CA ARG A 244 -25.72 3.83 -3.26
C ARG A 244 -25.27 3.19 -4.57
N HIS A 245 -24.13 2.51 -4.53
CA HIS A 245 -23.53 1.82 -5.67
C HIS A 245 -23.28 2.70 -6.90
N ARG A 246 -23.19 4.02 -6.74
CA ARG A 246 -23.00 4.93 -7.85
C ARG A 246 -22.27 6.19 -7.42
N VAL A 247 -21.21 6.51 -8.13
CA VAL A 247 -20.52 7.80 -7.98
C VAL A 247 -20.13 8.35 -9.35
N ASN A 248 -20.33 9.65 -9.53
CA ASN A 248 -19.69 10.43 -10.57
C ASN A 248 -18.78 11.44 -9.87
N ILE A 249 -17.46 11.19 -9.89
CA ILE A 249 -16.53 11.92 -9.03
C ILE A 249 -16.42 13.39 -9.42
N THR A 250 -16.46 13.70 -10.72
CA THR A 250 -16.31 15.06 -11.23
C THR A 250 -17.56 15.89 -10.94
N LEU A 251 -18.76 15.31 -11.07
CA LEU A 251 -20.00 16.00 -10.74
C LEU A 251 -20.26 16.09 -9.23
N ALA A 252 -19.96 15.04 -8.46
CA ALA A 252 -20.27 15.00 -7.03
C ALA A 252 -19.34 15.90 -6.19
N TYR A 253 -18.09 16.11 -6.65
CA TYR A 253 -17.06 16.83 -5.88
C TYR A 253 -16.45 18.01 -6.62
N ASP A 254 -17.04 18.43 -7.76
CA ASP A 254 -16.61 19.58 -8.57
C ASP A 254 -15.10 19.61 -8.82
N CYS A 255 -14.57 18.51 -9.38
CA CYS A 255 -13.14 18.31 -9.57
C CYS A 255 -12.79 17.94 -11.02
N GLU A 256 -11.54 18.23 -11.39
CA GLU A 256 -11.01 17.90 -12.71
C GLU A 256 -10.71 16.38 -12.84
N PRO A 257 -10.85 15.81 -14.05
CA PRO A 257 -10.38 14.46 -14.33
C PRO A 257 -8.87 14.32 -14.08
N GLY A 258 -8.46 13.25 -13.39
CA GLY A 258 -7.07 13.02 -13.02
C GLY A 258 -6.17 12.40 -14.11
N PRO A 259 -4.86 12.24 -13.84
CA PRO A 259 -4.23 12.51 -12.56
C PRO A 259 -3.96 14.01 -12.38
N ALA A 260 -4.21 14.51 -11.17
CA ALA A 260 -3.76 15.83 -10.76
C ALA A 260 -2.23 15.89 -10.72
N ARG A 261 -1.65 17.08 -10.96
CA ARG A 261 -0.19 17.27 -10.93
C ARG A 261 0.47 16.94 -9.59
N SER A 262 -0.29 17.03 -8.49
CA SER A 262 0.13 16.72 -7.13
C SER A 262 0.02 15.23 -6.77
N TYR A 263 -0.63 14.43 -7.61
CA TYR A 263 -0.83 13.00 -7.37
C TYR A 263 0.50 12.24 -7.51
N ASN A 264 0.80 11.36 -6.54
CA ASN A 264 2.00 10.55 -6.56
C ASN A 264 1.60 9.06 -6.60
N PRO A 265 1.68 8.41 -7.78
CA PRO A 265 1.16 7.06 -7.94
C PRO A 265 1.82 6.04 -7.03
N ILE A 266 3.10 6.22 -6.68
CA ILE A 266 3.83 5.27 -5.82
C ILE A 266 3.41 5.46 -4.36
N ARG A 267 3.47 6.70 -3.86
CA ARG A 267 3.12 7.03 -2.47
C ARG A 267 1.67 6.67 -2.16
N ASP A 268 0.77 7.03 -3.06
CA ASP A 268 -0.67 6.89 -2.81
C ASP A 268 -1.09 5.41 -2.97
N ALA A 269 -0.51 4.67 -3.92
CA ALA A 269 -0.76 3.23 -4.06
C ALA A 269 -0.15 2.39 -2.91
N TRP A 270 1.03 2.77 -2.40
CA TRP A 270 1.69 2.10 -1.26
C TRP A 270 0.76 1.94 -0.05
N ARG A 271 -0.14 2.91 0.17
CA ARG A 271 -1.06 2.90 1.32
C ARG A 271 -2.19 1.88 1.20
N SER A 272 -2.51 1.41 0.00
CA SER A 272 -3.69 0.57 -0.26
C SER A 272 -3.56 -0.89 0.20
N GLN A 273 -2.33 -1.38 0.39
CA GLN A 273 -2.07 -2.78 0.81
C GLN A 273 -2.70 -3.85 -0.10
N ARG A 274 -3.00 -3.47 -1.35
CA ARG A 274 -3.60 -4.35 -2.35
C ARG A 274 -2.59 -5.35 -2.90
N SER A 275 -3.08 -6.49 -3.33
CA SER A 275 -2.29 -7.61 -3.81
C SER A 275 -2.51 -7.90 -5.29
N THR A 276 -1.57 -8.64 -5.86
CA THR A 276 -1.65 -9.22 -7.21
C THR A 276 -1.11 -10.64 -7.17
N THR A 277 -1.49 -11.46 -8.15
CA THR A 277 -0.96 -12.82 -8.30
C THR A 277 0.47 -12.83 -8.83
N LYS A 278 0.92 -11.75 -9.48
CA LYS A 278 2.24 -11.66 -10.10
C LYS A 278 2.96 -10.40 -9.63
N PRO A 279 4.09 -10.50 -8.92
CA PRO A 279 4.80 -9.34 -8.36
C PRO A 279 5.13 -8.22 -9.36
N ARG A 280 5.43 -8.56 -10.62
CA ARG A 280 5.69 -7.55 -11.67
C ARG A 280 4.53 -6.57 -11.89
N ASP A 281 3.30 -6.98 -11.59
CA ASP A 281 2.13 -6.13 -11.78
C ASP A 281 2.12 -4.95 -10.81
N TYR A 282 2.88 -5.00 -9.70
CA TYR A 282 3.12 -3.81 -8.88
C TYR A 282 3.77 -2.68 -9.69
N VAL A 283 4.59 -2.99 -10.69
CA VAL A 283 5.14 -1.95 -11.59
C VAL A 283 4.15 -1.63 -12.70
N LEU A 284 3.64 -2.67 -13.39
CA LEU A 284 2.80 -2.50 -14.59
C LEU A 284 1.46 -1.83 -14.32
N ALA A 285 0.93 -1.92 -13.10
CA ALA A 285 -0.31 -1.24 -12.73
C ALA A 285 -0.07 0.20 -12.30
N VAL A 286 1.05 0.52 -11.64
CA VAL A 286 1.26 1.82 -10.96
C VAL A 286 2.04 2.81 -11.80
N PHE A 287 3.09 2.36 -12.48
CA PHE A 287 3.98 3.24 -13.23
C PHE A 287 3.37 3.87 -14.49
N PRO A 288 2.34 3.30 -15.16
CA PRO A 288 1.67 3.98 -16.27
C PRO A 288 1.07 5.36 -15.94
N ASP A 289 0.81 5.68 -14.66
CA ASP A 289 0.40 7.02 -14.23
C ASP A 289 1.54 8.05 -14.25
N ILE A 290 2.80 7.60 -14.32
CA ILE A 290 3.95 8.48 -14.40
C ILE A 290 4.15 8.90 -15.86
N GLU A 291 3.84 10.16 -16.15
CA GLU A 291 3.99 10.70 -17.50
C GLU A 291 5.39 10.44 -18.07
N GLY A 292 5.42 9.85 -19.27
CA GLY A 292 6.63 9.50 -20.00
C GLY A 292 7.21 8.11 -19.69
N TYR A 293 6.69 7.40 -18.67
CA TYR A 293 7.00 5.98 -18.48
C TYR A 293 6.59 5.15 -19.70
N ARG A 294 7.40 4.11 -19.99
CA ARG A 294 7.13 3.13 -21.04
C ARG A 294 7.35 1.73 -20.50
N VAL A 295 6.38 0.84 -20.71
CA VAL A 295 6.55 -0.58 -20.40
C VAL A 295 7.62 -1.16 -21.35
N PRO A 296 8.64 -1.90 -20.85
CA PRO A 296 9.64 -2.52 -21.71
C PRO A 296 9.01 -3.54 -22.66
N ALA A 297 9.72 -3.94 -23.73
CA ALA A 297 9.16 -4.80 -24.77
C ALA A 297 8.74 -6.21 -24.27
N LYS A 298 9.42 -6.74 -23.26
CA LYS A 298 9.24 -8.10 -22.75
C LYS A 298 9.00 -8.11 -21.23
N PRO A 299 7.97 -7.41 -20.73
CA PRO A 299 7.80 -7.20 -19.30
C PRO A 299 7.46 -8.51 -18.57
N ARG A 300 6.96 -9.53 -19.30
CA ARG A 300 6.62 -10.85 -18.77
C ARG A 300 7.86 -11.72 -18.49
N GLU A 301 8.98 -11.44 -19.14
CA GLU A 301 10.26 -12.15 -18.94
C GLU A 301 11.09 -11.55 -17.79
N MET A 302 10.68 -10.38 -17.29
CA MET A 302 11.39 -9.67 -16.21
C MET A 302 10.82 -10.05 -14.84
N SER A 303 11.72 -10.34 -13.90
CA SER A 303 11.36 -10.39 -12.48
C SER A 303 10.92 -9.01 -11.98
N PHE A 304 10.22 -8.97 -10.84
CA PHE A 304 9.82 -7.71 -10.22
C PHE A 304 11.01 -6.78 -9.94
N PRO A 305 12.14 -7.22 -9.32
CA PRO A 305 13.28 -6.33 -9.11
C PRO A 305 13.88 -5.77 -10.40
N GLN A 306 13.96 -6.58 -11.47
CA GLN A 306 14.46 -6.12 -12.77
C GLN A 306 13.54 -5.08 -13.38
N LEU A 307 12.22 -5.32 -13.36
CA LEU A 307 11.24 -4.41 -13.94
C LEU A 307 11.15 -3.10 -13.16
N LEU A 308 11.21 -3.16 -11.83
CA LEU A 308 11.24 -1.96 -10.99
C LEU A 308 12.54 -1.18 -11.19
N HIS A 309 13.70 -1.85 -11.27
CA HIS A 309 14.96 -1.19 -11.59
C HIS A 309 14.96 -0.54 -12.96
N ASP A 310 14.38 -1.17 -13.99
CA ASP A 310 14.20 -0.54 -15.30
C ASP A 310 13.37 0.73 -15.15
N ALA A 311 12.19 0.62 -14.53
CA ALA A 311 11.23 1.70 -14.42
C ALA A 311 11.78 2.93 -13.68
N ILE A 312 12.44 2.76 -12.53
CA ILE A 312 13.01 3.90 -11.77
C ILE A 312 14.17 4.59 -12.49
N ASN A 313 14.85 3.89 -13.40
CA ASN A 313 15.98 4.41 -14.17
C ASN A 313 15.56 4.99 -15.53
N GLN A 314 14.29 4.90 -15.92
CA GLN A 314 13.82 5.55 -17.13
C GLN A 314 13.93 7.08 -16.97
N PRO A 315 14.52 7.81 -17.93
CA PRO A 315 14.77 9.25 -17.80
C PRO A 315 13.52 10.06 -17.44
N ALA A 316 12.36 9.72 -17.99
CA ALA A 316 11.10 10.39 -17.69
C ALA A 316 10.67 10.22 -16.23
N VAL A 317 10.89 9.03 -15.66
CA VAL A 317 10.58 8.73 -14.26
C VAL A 317 11.56 9.43 -13.34
N SER A 318 12.87 9.30 -13.59
CA SER A 318 13.90 9.94 -12.76
C SER A 318 13.89 11.47 -12.82
N ALA A 319 13.32 12.06 -13.87
CA ALA A 319 13.09 13.50 -13.98
C ALA A 319 11.92 14.00 -13.13
N LYS A 320 10.96 13.14 -12.79
CA LYS A 320 9.74 13.48 -12.05
C LYS A 320 9.76 13.01 -10.60
N LEU A 321 10.47 11.92 -10.32
CA LEU A 321 10.48 11.30 -9.00
C LEU A 321 11.91 11.13 -8.49
N GLN A 322 12.11 11.52 -7.24
CA GLN A 322 13.32 11.24 -6.47
C GLN A 322 13.06 10.02 -5.59
N PHE A 323 13.88 8.97 -5.77
CA PHE A 323 13.82 7.76 -4.96
C PHE A 323 14.82 7.83 -3.82
N VAL A 324 14.36 7.55 -2.59
CA VAL A 324 15.22 7.53 -1.41
C VAL A 324 15.06 6.20 -0.66
N SER A 325 16.16 5.49 -0.48
CA SER A 325 16.19 4.16 0.13
C SER A 325 15.86 4.21 1.61
N LYS A 326 14.76 3.56 2.00
CA LYS A 326 14.45 3.26 3.40
C LYS A 326 15.31 2.11 3.93
N ILE A 327 15.49 1.08 3.11
CA ILE A 327 16.43 -0.01 3.33
C ILE A 327 17.32 -0.08 2.10
N SER A 328 18.62 0.11 2.29
CA SER A 328 19.56 0.11 1.19
C SER A 328 20.12 -1.29 0.92
N GLN A 329 20.63 -1.53 -0.29
CA GLN A 329 21.27 -2.80 -0.66
C GLN A 329 22.46 -3.14 0.24
N GLY A 330 23.11 -2.14 0.83
CA GLY A 330 24.21 -2.38 1.76
C GLY A 330 23.78 -2.87 3.15
N VAL A 331 22.52 -2.61 3.55
CA VAL A 331 21.90 -3.20 4.76
C VAL A 331 21.49 -4.64 4.50
N ALA A 332 20.99 -4.94 3.30
CA ALA A 332 20.43 -6.25 2.95
C ALA A 332 21.42 -7.19 2.24
N GLY A 333 22.67 -6.78 2.01
CA GLY A 333 23.61 -7.64 1.29
C GLY A 333 25.06 -7.20 1.36
N PRO A 334 25.98 -8.08 0.93
CA PRO A 334 27.42 -7.87 1.06
C PRO A 334 27.98 -6.86 0.05
N SER A 335 27.16 -5.99 -0.56
CA SER A 335 27.60 -5.05 -1.59
C SER A 335 28.83 -4.26 -1.12
N ARG A 336 30.00 -4.55 -1.70
CA ARG A 336 31.26 -3.87 -1.38
C ARG A 336 31.46 -2.60 -2.21
N LYS A 337 30.45 -2.15 -2.95
CA LYS A 337 30.53 -0.97 -3.81
C LYS A 337 29.75 0.17 -3.19
N ALA A 338 30.45 1.27 -2.85
CA ALA A 338 29.87 2.47 -2.23
C ALA A 338 28.59 2.94 -2.94
N LYS A 339 28.63 3.17 -4.26
CA LYS A 339 27.47 3.63 -5.03
C LYS A 339 26.28 2.66 -5.01
N LYS A 340 26.53 1.35 -5.10
CA LYS A 340 25.45 0.35 -5.06
C LYS A 340 24.83 0.22 -3.67
N SER A 341 25.63 0.44 -2.62
CA SER A 341 25.15 0.32 -1.24
C SER A 341 24.03 1.30 -0.88
N LEU A 342 23.88 2.40 -1.63
CA LEU A 342 22.82 3.40 -1.46
C LEU A 342 21.52 3.06 -2.18
N LEU A 343 21.54 2.17 -3.18
CA LEU A 343 20.35 1.81 -3.93
C LEU A 343 19.32 1.12 -3.03
N PRO A 344 18.01 1.24 -3.31
CA PRO A 344 16.99 0.51 -2.57
C PRO A 344 17.24 -1.00 -2.65
N TRP A 345 17.14 -1.67 -1.52
CA TRP A 345 16.99 -3.12 -1.51
C TRP A 345 15.59 -3.47 -2.03
N LEU A 346 15.46 -4.38 -2.98
CA LEU A 346 14.16 -4.73 -3.55
C LEU A 346 13.75 -6.13 -3.09
N VAL A 347 12.55 -6.23 -2.53
CA VAL A 347 11.93 -7.51 -2.19
C VAL A 347 11.64 -8.28 -3.48
N VAL A 348 12.05 -9.55 -3.57
CA VAL A 348 11.87 -10.34 -4.80
C VAL A 348 10.40 -10.72 -5.02
N ASN A 349 9.72 -11.14 -3.96
CA ASN A 349 8.33 -11.62 -3.98
C ASN A 349 7.48 -10.88 -2.93
N PRO A 350 7.16 -9.59 -3.15
CA PRO A 350 6.28 -8.84 -2.26
C PRO A 350 4.87 -9.43 -2.24
N GLY A 351 4.29 -9.57 -1.05
CA GLY A 351 2.92 -10.10 -0.86
C GLY A 351 1.81 -9.10 -1.21
N ASN A 352 2.11 -7.81 -1.12
CA ASN A 352 1.20 -6.69 -1.42
C ASN A 352 2.01 -5.48 -1.93
N ILE A 353 1.32 -4.42 -2.37
CA ILE A 353 1.95 -3.20 -2.87
C ILE A 353 2.70 -2.41 -1.77
N GLY A 354 2.27 -2.54 -0.51
CA GLY A 354 2.99 -2.03 0.65
C GLY A 354 4.41 -2.57 0.67
N GLU A 355 4.54 -3.91 0.73
CA GLU A 355 5.83 -4.61 0.67
C GLU A 355 6.64 -4.31 -0.59
N ALA A 356 5.99 -4.13 -1.74
CA ALA A 356 6.67 -3.86 -3.00
C ALA A 356 7.46 -2.54 -2.97
N TYR A 357 6.96 -1.54 -2.24
CA TYR A 357 7.56 -0.21 -2.14
C TYR A 357 8.07 0.14 -0.74
N ASP A 358 7.96 -0.77 0.22
CA ASP A 358 8.35 -0.55 1.62
C ASP A 358 9.80 -0.11 1.80
N THR A 359 10.68 -0.48 0.87
CA THR A 359 12.12 -0.26 1.01
C THR A 359 12.60 1.08 0.47
N PHE A 360 11.71 1.92 -0.07
CA PHE A 360 12.03 3.27 -0.53
C PHE A 360 10.85 4.25 -0.37
N THR A 361 11.14 5.53 -0.50
CA THR A 361 10.13 6.57 -0.77
C THR A 361 10.36 7.12 -2.17
N ALA A 362 9.30 7.63 -2.79
CA ALA A 362 9.36 8.34 -4.05
C ALA A 362 8.67 9.69 -3.86
N ASP A 363 9.42 10.78 -3.98
CA ASP A 363 8.92 12.14 -3.82
C ASP A 363 8.94 12.86 -5.18
N ALA A 364 7.98 13.73 -5.43
CA ALA A 364 7.95 14.52 -6.66
C ALA A 364 9.13 15.50 -6.67
N VAL A 365 9.79 15.63 -7.83
CA VAL A 365 10.82 16.66 -8.03
C VAL A 365 10.09 17.98 -8.30
N ASP A 366 10.29 18.96 -7.42
CA ASP A 366 9.67 20.28 -7.59
C ASP A 366 10.04 20.88 -8.96
N ALA A 367 9.02 21.30 -9.71
CA ALA A 367 9.16 21.88 -11.04
C ALA A 367 9.94 23.21 -11.07
N SER A 368 10.32 23.75 -9.91
CA SER A 368 11.15 24.95 -9.77
C SER A 368 12.57 24.78 -10.34
N GLY A 369 12.96 23.56 -10.74
CA GLY A 369 14.14 23.32 -11.59
C GLY A 369 15.49 23.60 -10.92
N THR A 370 15.50 24.00 -9.64
CA THR A 370 16.73 24.20 -8.87
C THR A 370 17.29 22.90 -8.27
N GLY A 371 16.57 21.79 -8.39
CA GLY A 371 17.04 20.45 -8.04
C GLY A 371 17.43 19.66 -9.28
N SER A 372 18.72 19.61 -9.60
CA SER A 372 19.26 18.70 -10.62
C SER A 372 18.80 17.26 -10.35
N GLY A 373 18.29 16.58 -11.38
CA GLY A 373 17.89 15.17 -11.31
C GLY A 373 18.98 14.30 -10.69
N ILE A 374 18.59 13.36 -9.81
CA ILE A 374 19.50 12.65 -8.89
C ILE A 374 20.61 13.59 -8.47
N ALA A 375 20.32 14.65 -7.71
CA ALA A 375 21.37 15.32 -6.96
C ALA A 375 22.10 14.18 -6.25
N GLU A 376 23.30 13.81 -6.74
CA GLU A 376 24.08 12.69 -6.24
C GLU A 376 23.96 12.81 -4.74
N ALA A 377 23.26 11.87 -4.09
CA ALA A 377 22.86 12.05 -2.70
C ALA A 377 24.16 12.30 -1.94
N ARG A 378 24.47 13.58 -1.69
CA ARG A 378 25.78 13.96 -1.21
C ARG A 378 25.76 13.46 0.21
N MET A 379 26.52 12.41 0.44
CA MET A 379 26.65 11.82 1.75
C MET A 379 27.76 12.59 2.44
N TRP A 380 27.41 13.27 3.52
CA TRP A 380 28.38 13.93 4.38
C TRP A 380 28.70 13.00 5.54
N SER A 381 29.98 12.71 5.74
CA SER A 381 30.41 12.06 6.97
C SER A 381 30.29 13.06 8.10
N LEU A 382 29.50 12.72 9.11
CA LEU A 382 29.51 13.48 10.34
C LEU A 382 30.83 13.20 11.09
N PRO A 383 31.41 14.22 11.73
CA PRO A 383 32.60 14.06 12.54
C PRO A 383 32.31 13.23 13.80
N GLY A 384 33.33 12.52 14.27
CA GLY A 384 33.22 11.60 15.40
C GLY A 384 33.00 10.16 14.95
N GLY A 385 33.74 9.24 15.58
CA GLY A 385 33.50 7.80 15.43
C GLY A 385 32.16 7.42 16.06
N ILE A 386 31.60 6.29 15.62
CA ILE A 386 30.42 5.70 16.25
C ILE A 386 30.77 4.32 16.81
N GLN A 387 30.05 3.92 17.84
CA GLN A 387 30.13 2.56 18.38
C GLN A 387 28.76 1.89 18.30
N LEU A 388 28.77 0.59 18.03
CA LEU A 388 27.55 -0.22 17.99
C LEU A 388 27.46 -1.02 19.29
N GLN A 389 26.31 -0.98 19.93
CA GLN A 389 25.98 -1.77 21.12
C GLN A 389 24.73 -2.61 20.86
N ASP A 390 24.65 -3.76 21.52
CA ASP A 390 23.44 -4.58 21.50
C ASP A 390 22.28 -3.84 22.17
N VAL A 391 21.08 -4.06 21.63
CA VAL A 391 19.84 -3.64 22.27
C VAL A 391 19.34 -4.78 23.14
N ASP A 392 19.16 -4.49 24.42
CA ASP A 392 18.42 -5.35 25.33
C ASP A 392 16.94 -5.35 24.92
N ALA A 393 16.53 -6.42 24.25
CA ALA A 393 15.17 -6.59 23.75
C ALA A 393 14.26 -7.31 24.78
N THR A 394 14.63 -7.32 26.07
CA THR A 394 13.76 -7.82 27.14
C THR A 394 12.72 -6.77 27.55
N ALA A 395 11.73 -7.15 28.34
CA ALA A 395 10.73 -6.21 28.87
C ALA A 395 11.37 -5.10 29.72
N SER A 396 12.38 -5.44 30.51
CA SER A 396 13.15 -4.46 31.30
C SER A 396 14.01 -3.56 30.42
N GLY A 397 14.65 -4.14 29.40
CA GLY A 397 15.40 -3.41 28.39
C GLY A 397 14.55 -2.40 27.62
N LEU A 398 13.28 -2.73 27.35
CA LEU A 398 12.33 -1.83 26.70
C LEU A 398 12.08 -0.54 27.49
N GLU A 399 11.90 -0.63 28.81
CA GLU A 399 11.66 0.56 29.63
C GLU A 399 12.86 1.50 29.58
N ALA A 400 14.07 0.95 29.69
CA ALA A 400 15.31 1.69 29.52
C ALA A 400 15.45 2.25 28.09
N LEU A 401 15.09 1.47 27.07
CA LEU A 401 15.10 1.89 25.67
C LEU A 401 14.22 3.13 25.44
N ILE A 402 13.01 3.14 26.00
CA ILE A 402 12.05 4.24 25.88
C ILE A 402 12.59 5.48 26.60
N LYS A 403 13.00 5.34 27.87
CA LYS A 403 13.41 6.47 28.72
C LYS A 403 14.74 7.11 28.31
N ASP A 404 15.73 6.29 27.95
CA ASP A 404 17.11 6.75 27.79
C ASP A 404 17.53 6.97 26.34
N ASN A 405 16.92 6.25 25.39
CA ASN A 405 17.23 6.38 23.97
C ASN A 405 16.09 7.09 23.24
N TRP A 406 14.95 6.41 23.15
CA TRP A 406 13.85 6.82 22.26
C TRP A 406 13.32 8.21 22.60
N GLY A 407 12.96 8.45 23.86
CA GLY A 407 12.39 9.72 24.30
C GLY A 407 13.34 10.92 24.20
N ARG A 408 14.65 10.67 24.13
CA ARG A 408 15.67 11.74 24.09
C ARG A 408 16.18 12.06 22.71
N THR A 409 16.19 11.09 21.78
CA THR A 409 16.86 11.26 20.50
C THR A 409 15.99 10.97 19.28
N ALA A 410 14.82 10.34 19.41
CA ALA A 410 13.95 10.04 18.27
C ALA A 410 12.84 11.07 18.06
N ASP A 411 12.55 11.40 16.80
CA ASP A 411 11.35 12.15 16.39
C ASP A 411 10.20 11.16 16.14
N ILE A 412 9.39 10.94 17.17
CA ILE A 412 8.30 9.96 17.15
C ILE A 412 7.27 10.34 16.08
N ASN A 413 6.91 11.62 16.01
CA ASN A 413 5.85 12.10 15.10
C ASN A 413 6.23 11.83 13.64
N ARG A 414 7.48 12.10 13.27
CA ARG A 414 7.96 11.80 11.91
C ARG A 414 8.02 10.30 11.63
N HIS A 415 8.40 9.50 12.62
CA HIS A 415 8.41 8.05 12.47
C HIS A 415 7.01 7.50 12.21
N VAL A 416 6.02 7.92 13.01
CA VAL A 416 4.63 7.47 12.86
C VAL A 416 4.09 7.79 11.48
N ALA A 417 4.39 8.97 10.94
CA ALA A 417 3.97 9.38 9.60
C ALA A 417 4.55 8.53 8.46
N LEU A 418 5.64 7.80 8.71
CA LEU A 418 6.34 6.97 7.71
C LEU A 418 6.11 5.47 7.88
N LEU A 419 5.35 5.06 8.90
CA LEU A 419 5.02 3.66 9.12
C LEU A 419 4.20 3.11 7.96
N SER A 420 4.53 1.87 7.56
CA SER A 420 3.73 1.14 6.58
C SER A 420 2.32 0.94 7.13
N PRO A 421 1.25 1.17 6.34
CA PRO A 421 -0.11 0.95 6.82
C PRO A 421 -0.45 -0.50 7.18
N ALA A 422 0.32 -1.48 6.69
CA ALA A 422 0.29 -2.88 7.15
C ALA A 422 1.36 -3.21 8.21
N GLY A 423 2.02 -2.19 8.76
CA GLY A 423 2.94 -2.35 9.88
C GLY A 423 2.20 -2.78 11.15
N PRO A 424 2.93 -3.33 12.13
CA PRO A 424 2.31 -3.86 13.35
C PRO A 424 1.68 -2.73 14.19
N CYS A 425 2.13 -1.49 13.97
CA CYS A 425 1.69 -0.25 14.61
C CYS A 425 0.33 0.28 14.12
N THR A 426 -0.05 -0.07 12.89
CA THR A 426 -1.24 0.48 12.19
C THR A 426 -2.19 -0.62 11.70
N GLY A 427 -1.78 -1.89 11.85
CA GLY A 427 -2.48 -3.07 11.36
C GLY A 427 -3.80 -3.29 12.09
N VAL A 428 -4.86 -3.42 11.29
CA VAL A 428 -6.24 -3.69 11.72
C VAL A 428 -6.55 -5.18 11.82
N THR A 429 -5.71 -6.03 11.24
CA THR A 429 -5.89 -7.50 11.23
C THR A 429 -5.50 -8.13 12.57
N ARG A 430 -6.46 -8.82 13.19
CA ARG A 430 -6.37 -9.42 14.52
C ARG A 430 -6.08 -10.94 14.50
N ARG A 431 -5.21 -11.40 13.58
CA ARG A 431 -4.97 -12.85 13.36
C ARG A 431 -4.06 -13.54 14.39
N ALA A 432 -3.43 -12.82 15.33
CA ALA A 432 -2.53 -13.41 16.32
C ALA A 432 -2.64 -12.77 17.72
N PRO A 433 -2.99 -13.53 18.77
CA PRO A 433 -2.73 -13.17 20.17
C PRO A 433 -1.41 -13.86 20.59
N PRO A 434 -0.36 -13.19 21.13
CA PRO A 434 -0.32 -11.93 21.92
C PRO A 434 0.56 -10.79 21.33
N ALA A 435 1.35 -11.06 20.29
CA ALA A 435 2.37 -10.14 19.75
C ALA A 435 1.80 -8.84 19.13
N ALA A 436 0.62 -8.94 18.49
CA ALA A 436 -0.04 -7.79 17.87
C ALA A 436 -0.63 -6.82 18.91
N ALA A 437 -1.08 -7.35 20.06
CA ALA A 437 -1.60 -6.53 21.16
C ALA A 437 -0.50 -5.67 21.78
N PHE A 438 0.70 -6.24 21.97
CA PHE A 438 1.89 -5.54 22.46
C PHE A 438 2.28 -4.35 21.56
N THR A 439 2.30 -4.54 20.24
CA THR A 439 2.68 -3.45 19.34
C THR A 439 1.67 -2.30 19.36
N GLN A 440 0.38 -2.63 19.40
CA GLN A 440 -0.69 -1.65 19.44
C GLN A 440 -0.69 -0.85 20.75
N GLU A 441 -0.40 -1.50 21.88
CA GLU A 441 -0.24 -0.86 23.18
C GLU A 441 1.03 0.01 23.26
N PHE A 442 2.16 -0.48 22.73
CA PHE A 442 3.39 0.29 22.65
C PHE A 442 3.19 1.59 21.88
N MET A 443 2.52 1.53 20.73
CA MET A 443 2.22 2.73 19.95
C MET A 443 1.29 3.66 20.71
N HIS A 444 0.25 3.15 21.36
CA HIS A 444 -0.61 3.99 22.18
C HIS A 444 0.16 4.67 23.32
N LEU A 445 1.06 3.97 24.01
CA LEU A 445 1.91 4.53 25.06
C LEU A 445 2.91 5.57 24.52
N ALA A 446 3.61 5.26 23.43
CA ALA A 446 4.58 6.15 22.81
C ALA A 446 3.91 7.38 22.15
N VAL A 447 2.68 7.25 21.65
CA VAL A 447 1.94 8.37 21.04
C VAL A 447 1.25 9.20 22.14
N SER A 448 0.59 8.58 23.13
CA SER A 448 -0.09 9.29 24.24
C SER A 448 0.85 10.08 25.15
N GLN A 449 2.10 9.63 25.33
CA GLN A 449 3.09 10.36 26.14
C GLN A 449 3.67 11.59 25.42
N TRP A 450 3.63 11.63 24.09
CA TRP A 450 4.44 12.56 23.30
C TRP A 450 3.67 13.35 22.24
N MET A 451 2.37 13.08 22.06
CA MET A 451 1.48 13.85 21.18
C MET A 451 0.41 14.61 21.98
N PRO A 452 0.12 15.88 21.61
CA PRO A 452 -1.05 16.59 22.10
C PRO A 452 -2.34 15.83 21.75
N GLU A 453 -3.31 15.85 22.66
CA GLU A 453 -4.57 15.11 22.57
C GLU A 453 -5.34 15.35 21.25
N GLN A 454 -5.32 16.58 20.72
CA GLN A 454 -5.92 16.96 19.44
C GLN A 454 -5.26 16.33 18.20
N GLN A 455 -3.97 15.95 18.27
CA GLN A 455 -3.28 15.28 17.15
C GLN A 455 -3.40 13.76 17.24
N MET A 456 -3.52 13.23 18.46
CA MET A 456 -3.87 11.84 18.73
C MET A 456 -5.23 11.45 18.13
N SER A 457 -6.23 12.34 18.19
CA SER A 457 -7.55 12.09 17.59
C SER A 457 -7.51 12.00 16.07
N MET A 458 -6.62 12.77 15.41
CA MET A 458 -6.41 12.71 13.95
C MET A 458 -5.62 11.50 13.49
N LEU A 459 -4.87 10.84 14.38
CA LEU A 459 -4.13 9.63 14.04
C LEU A 459 -5.01 8.38 13.98
N GLU A 460 -6.27 8.45 14.45
CA GLU A 460 -7.14 7.31 14.73
C GLU A 460 -6.31 6.03 14.91
N PRO A 461 -5.50 5.90 15.98
CA PRO A 461 -4.83 4.64 16.22
C PRO A 461 -5.94 3.59 16.19
N ARG A 462 -5.90 2.70 15.19
CA ARG A 462 -7.02 1.82 14.82
C ARG A 462 -7.20 0.66 15.80
N THR A 463 -6.90 0.97 17.06
CA THR A 463 -6.79 0.16 18.26
C THR A 463 -8.02 0.35 19.17
N LYS A 464 -9.05 1.12 18.76
CA LYS A 464 -10.36 1.09 19.44
C LYS A 464 -10.84 -0.38 19.51
N GLY A 465 -11.00 -0.91 20.72
CA GLY A 465 -11.36 -2.31 20.96
C GLY A 465 -10.20 -3.29 21.23
N VAL A 466 -9.03 -2.80 21.65
CA VAL A 466 -8.08 -3.61 22.44
C VAL A 466 -8.87 -4.18 23.63
N LEU A 467 -8.75 -5.49 23.86
CA LEU A 467 -9.30 -6.10 25.08
C LEU A 467 -8.85 -5.23 26.26
N PRO A 468 -9.77 -4.77 27.13
CA PRO A 468 -9.43 -3.82 28.19
C PRO A 468 -8.27 -4.40 29.00
N ALA A 469 -7.11 -3.73 28.89
CA ALA A 469 -5.80 -4.18 29.34
C ALA A 469 -5.34 -5.52 28.70
N VAL A 470 -4.18 -5.46 28.04
CA VAL A 470 -3.25 -6.58 28.14
C VAL A 470 -2.94 -6.66 29.64
N ASP A 471 -3.71 -7.49 30.35
CA ASP A 471 -3.43 -7.78 31.75
C ASP A 471 -1.95 -8.18 31.85
N SER A 472 -1.24 -7.82 32.92
CA SER A 472 0.17 -8.23 33.09
C SER A 472 0.31 -9.76 32.95
N ALA A 473 -0.78 -10.48 33.22
CA ALA A 473 -0.96 -11.90 32.98
C ALA A 473 -0.82 -12.36 31.51
N MET A 474 -0.98 -11.50 30.50
CA MET A 474 -0.70 -11.83 29.10
C MET A 474 0.78 -11.68 28.76
N THR A 475 1.46 -10.64 29.25
CA THR A 475 2.92 -10.53 29.16
C THR A 475 3.61 -11.69 29.87
N ASP A 476 3.09 -12.12 31.02
CA ASP A 476 3.60 -13.31 31.75
C ASP A 476 3.38 -14.62 30.98
N ARG A 477 2.45 -14.64 30.01
CA ARG A 477 2.20 -15.80 29.12
C ARG A 477 3.05 -15.78 27.86
N VAL A 478 3.69 -14.64 27.53
CA VAL A 478 4.58 -14.55 26.38
C VAL A 478 6.00 -14.87 26.86
N GLY A 479 6.58 -15.96 26.37
CA GLY A 479 7.98 -16.27 26.67
C GLY A 479 8.90 -15.10 26.29
N GLU A 480 9.94 -14.86 27.08
CA GLU A 480 10.87 -13.74 26.90
C GLU A 480 11.53 -13.72 25.51
N ASP A 481 11.82 -14.89 24.94
CA ASP A 481 12.35 -15.01 23.58
C ASP A 481 11.36 -14.52 22.52
N VAL A 482 10.07 -14.85 22.70
CA VAL A 482 9.00 -14.40 21.81
C VAL A 482 8.84 -12.88 21.92
N PHE A 483 8.84 -12.36 23.15
CA PHE A 483 8.80 -10.92 23.38
C PHE A 483 9.98 -10.19 22.70
N ALA A 484 11.20 -10.69 22.89
CA ALA A 484 12.40 -10.09 22.32
C ALA A 484 12.39 -10.12 20.79
N ASN A 485 11.90 -11.21 20.20
CA ASN A 485 11.72 -11.29 18.76
C ASN A 485 10.71 -10.25 18.26
N GLU A 486 9.54 -10.14 18.87
CA GLU A 486 8.50 -9.19 18.48
C GLU A 486 8.92 -7.73 18.66
N LEU A 487 9.63 -7.42 19.75
CA LEU A 487 10.19 -6.09 19.95
C LEU A 487 11.22 -5.74 18.86
N ARG A 488 12.09 -6.68 18.46
CA ARG A 488 13.03 -6.44 17.35
C ARG A 488 12.30 -6.20 16.03
N ARG A 489 11.28 -7.01 15.71
CA ARG A 489 10.45 -6.82 14.51
C ARG A 489 9.83 -5.44 14.49
N PHE A 490 9.24 -5.04 15.62
CA PHE A 490 8.66 -3.73 15.82
C PHE A 490 9.66 -2.60 15.61
N LEU A 491 10.84 -2.69 16.23
CA LEU A 491 11.88 -1.66 16.11
C LEU A 491 12.36 -1.52 14.65
N VAL A 492 12.47 -2.62 13.89
CA VAL A 492 12.79 -2.54 12.46
C VAL A 492 11.67 -1.83 11.69
N CYS A 493 10.40 -2.18 11.92
CA CYS A 493 9.27 -1.50 11.30
C CYS A 493 9.31 0.01 11.57
N LEU A 494 9.61 0.39 12.80
CA LEU A 494 9.64 1.78 13.24
C LEU A 494 10.84 2.54 12.67
N ILE A 495 12.06 2.00 12.79
CA ILE A 495 13.29 2.62 12.28
C ILE A 495 13.23 2.79 10.76
N CYS A 496 12.78 1.75 10.05
CA CYS A 496 12.83 1.73 8.59
C CYS A 496 11.54 2.22 7.92
N GLY A 497 10.41 2.26 8.62
CA GLY A 497 9.10 2.60 8.04
C GLY A 497 8.57 1.50 7.12
N VAL A 498 8.64 0.24 7.57
CA VAL A 498 8.32 -0.98 6.78
C VAL A 498 7.27 -1.86 7.44
N SER A 499 6.66 -2.77 6.67
CA SER A 499 5.71 -3.78 7.18
C SER A 499 6.40 -4.90 7.97
N LEU A 500 5.63 -5.68 8.72
CA LEU A 500 6.12 -6.86 9.45
C LEU A 500 6.83 -7.89 8.56
N PRO A 501 6.27 -8.32 7.42
CA PRO A 501 6.94 -9.29 6.55
C PRO A 501 8.28 -8.77 6.01
N THR A 502 8.38 -7.46 5.74
CA THR A 502 9.64 -6.82 5.36
C THR A 502 10.62 -6.80 6.53
N ALA A 503 10.16 -6.52 7.75
CA ALA A 503 11.01 -6.55 8.95
C ALA A 503 11.58 -7.95 9.25
N ASP A 504 10.79 -9.01 9.05
CA ASP A 504 11.25 -10.39 9.21
C ASP A 504 12.45 -10.68 8.31
N ARG A 505 12.33 -10.32 7.02
CA ARG A 505 13.42 -10.45 6.03
C ARG A 505 14.64 -9.59 6.37
N VAL A 506 14.44 -8.40 6.96
CA VAL A 506 15.55 -7.55 7.41
C VAL A 506 16.28 -8.19 8.58
N LEU A 507 15.56 -8.77 9.53
CA LEU A 507 16.16 -9.44 10.70
C LEU A 507 16.90 -10.73 10.36
N GLU A 508 16.72 -11.29 9.16
CA GLU A 508 17.59 -12.36 8.66
C GLU A 508 19.02 -11.85 8.35
N LEU A 509 19.14 -10.57 7.97
CA LEU A 509 20.34 -9.98 7.38
C LEU A 509 21.02 -8.93 8.28
N ALA A 510 20.23 -8.29 9.15
CA ALA A 510 20.61 -7.16 9.98
C ALA A 510 20.15 -7.34 11.43
N ASP A 511 20.79 -6.61 12.33
CA ASP A 511 20.42 -6.55 13.74
C ASP A 511 20.00 -5.13 14.13
N VAL A 512 19.12 -5.05 15.13
CA VAL A 512 18.82 -3.80 15.83
C VAL A 512 19.94 -3.49 16.81
N VAL A 513 20.45 -2.26 16.78
CA VAL A 513 21.60 -1.80 17.56
C VAL A 513 21.35 -0.43 18.17
N ARG A 514 22.06 -0.15 19.27
CA ARG A 514 22.24 1.18 19.80
C ARG A 514 23.51 1.77 19.19
N VAL A 515 23.37 2.87 18.47
CA VAL A 515 24.47 3.61 17.83
C VAL A 515 24.88 4.73 18.75
N MET A 516 26.03 4.57 19.41
CA MET A 516 26.60 5.60 20.27
C MET A 516 27.29 6.65 19.40
N THR A 517 26.85 7.91 19.52
CA THR A 517 27.40 9.05 18.80
C THR A 517 27.83 10.15 19.77
N PRO A 518 28.70 11.10 19.36
CA PRO A 518 28.99 12.29 20.17
C PRO A 518 27.77 13.16 20.48
N HIS A 519 26.69 13.00 19.72
CA HIS A 519 25.45 13.79 19.82
C HIS A 519 24.36 13.09 20.64
N GLY A 520 24.67 11.90 21.18
CA GLY A 520 23.74 11.06 21.93
C GLY A 520 23.52 9.69 21.30
N PRO A 521 22.93 8.75 22.04
CA PRO A 521 22.63 7.41 21.53
C PRO A 521 21.43 7.44 20.56
N LEU A 522 21.58 6.79 19.42
CA LEU A 522 20.50 6.57 18.46
C LEU A 522 20.16 5.09 18.39
N LEU A 523 18.92 4.76 18.05
CA LEU A 523 18.59 3.40 17.63
C LEU A 523 18.80 3.23 16.14
N GLY A 524 19.21 2.05 15.72
CA GLY A 524 19.44 1.76 14.32
C GLY A 524 19.34 0.29 13.97
N VAL A 525 19.40 0.02 12.68
CA VAL A 525 19.48 -1.30 12.07
C VAL A 525 20.77 -1.37 11.28
N VAL A 526 21.57 -2.42 11.46
CA VAL A 526 22.87 -2.58 10.80
C VAL A 526 23.07 -4.01 10.31
N HIS A 527 23.68 -4.18 9.14
CA HIS A 527 24.02 -5.48 8.60
C HIS A 527 24.88 -6.29 9.59
N ARG A 528 24.54 -7.57 9.81
CA ARG A 528 25.16 -8.43 10.83
C ARG A 528 26.68 -8.53 10.72
N ALA A 529 27.19 -8.77 9.51
CA ALA A 529 28.64 -8.85 9.31
C ALA A 529 29.35 -7.53 9.64
N THR A 530 28.71 -6.38 9.40
CA THR A 530 29.31 -5.07 9.75
C THR A 530 29.39 -4.90 11.26
N LYS A 531 28.36 -5.32 12.00
CA LYS A 531 28.37 -5.30 13.47
C LYS A 531 29.49 -6.17 14.07
N LEU A 532 29.75 -7.33 13.46
CA LEU A 532 30.74 -8.30 13.95
C LEU A 532 32.18 -7.96 13.54
N GLU A 533 32.39 -7.42 12.35
CA GLU A 533 33.72 -7.32 11.74
C GLU A 533 34.30 -5.90 11.71
N ALA A 534 33.46 -4.85 11.82
CA ALA A 534 33.94 -3.49 11.65
C ALA A 534 34.66 -2.95 12.89
N GLY A 535 35.86 -2.42 12.68
CA GLY A 535 36.55 -1.60 13.69
C GLY A 535 35.79 -0.30 13.96
N GLN A 536 35.85 0.20 15.21
CA GLN A 536 35.19 1.45 15.59
C GLN A 536 35.67 2.65 14.74
N ASP A 537 36.94 2.63 14.34
CA ASP A 537 37.57 3.62 13.47
C ASP A 537 37.13 3.53 12.01
N GLN A 538 36.43 2.46 11.61
CA GLN A 538 35.91 2.26 10.25
C GLN A 538 34.44 2.71 10.10
N LEU A 539 33.72 2.84 11.22
CA LEU A 539 32.31 3.22 11.20
C LEU A 539 32.13 4.73 11.20
N ARG A 540 31.21 5.22 10.37
CA ARG A 540 30.87 6.64 10.25
C ARG A 540 29.37 6.82 10.29
N LEU A 541 28.92 7.90 10.92
CA LEU A 541 27.56 8.37 10.75
C LEU A 541 27.51 9.26 9.51
N LEU A 542 26.59 8.98 8.59
CA LEU A 542 26.47 9.73 7.35
C LEU A 542 25.12 10.46 7.32
N CYS A 543 25.17 11.72 6.94
CA CYS A 543 24.00 12.56 6.71
C CYS A 543 23.78 12.73 5.20
N SER A 544 22.53 12.76 4.78
CA SER A 544 22.09 13.17 3.45
C SER A 544 21.11 14.34 3.56
N ALA A 545 20.73 14.93 2.43
CA ALA A 545 19.67 15.93 2.40
C ALA A 545 18.33 15.37 2.93
N SER A 546 18.10 14.05 2.83
CA SER A 546 16.90 13.37 3.31
C SER A 546 16.99 12.89 4.76
N SER A 547 18.10 13.09 5.47
CA SER A 547 18.27 12.54 6.82
C SER A 547 17.27 13.09 7.85
N TYR A 548 16.69 14.28 7.62
CA TYR A 548 15.61 14.79 8.48
C TYR A 548 14.29 14.01 8.32
N MET A 549 14.08 13.36 7.16
CA MET A 549 12.94 12.47 6.89
C MET A 549 13.26 11.02 7.22
N GLN A 550 14.54 10.65 7.14
CA GLN A 550 14.92 9.25 7.11
C GLN A 550 15.93 8.84 8.18
N GLY A 551 16.38 9.73 9.05
CA GLY A 551 17.48 9.43 9.95
C GLY A 551 18.81 9.33 9.21
N PHE A 552 19.85 8.98 9.95
CA PHE A 552 21.21 8.90 9.43
C PHE A 552 21.49 7.54 8.84
N TYR A 553 22.48 7.46 7.96
CA TYR A 553 23.03 6.19 7.50
C TYR A 553 24.25 5.80 8.34
N ILE A 554 24.38 4.50 8.58
CA ILE A 554 25.57 3.92 9.21
C ILE A 554 26.49 3.49 8.07
N GLY A 555 27.62 4.18 7.92
CA GLY A 555 28.62 3.93 6.90
C GLY A 555 29.78 3.07 7.40
N LEU A 556 30.29 2.21 6.52
CA LEU A 556 31.54 1.48 6.69
C LEU A 556 32.56 2.00 5.68
N LEU A 557 33.70 2.47 6.18
CA LEU A 557 34.85 2.83 5.34
C LEU A 557 35.36 1.58 4.62
N ILE A 558 35.45 1.69 3.30
CA ILE A 558 35.98 0.65 2.41
C ILE A 558 37.02 1.28 1.48
N GLU A 559 37.80 0.45 0.82
CA GLU A 559 38.69 0.93 -0.23
C GLU A 559 37.88 1.66 -1.31
N GLY A 560 38.21 2.93 -1.54
CA GLY A 560 37.53 3.77 -2.55
C GLY A 560 36.22 4.43 -2.10
N GLY A 561 35.87 4.44 -0.81
CA GLY A 561 34.78 5.29 -0.30
C GLY A 561 34.09 4.80 0.97
N VAL A 562 32.82 5.14 1.12
CA VAL A 562 31.98 4.67 2.24
C VAL A 562 30.82 3.84 1.71
N SER A 563 30.66 2.64 2.25
CA SER A 563 29.50 1.78 1.99
C SER A 563 28.45 2.00 3.06
N VAL A 564 27.21 2.31 2.70
CA VAL A 564 26.09 2.31 3.65
C VAL A 564 25.82 0.86 4.09
N ARG A 565 25.70 0.64 5.40
CA ARG A 565 25.54 -0.68 6.05
C ARG A 565 24.41 -0.72 7.07
N GLY A 566 23.83 0.43 7.38
CA GLY A 566 22.75 0.55 8.33
C GLY A 566 22.07 1.90 8.26
N ARG A 567 21.11 2.10 9.14
CA ARG A 567 20.31 3.32 9.25
C ARG A 567 19.87 3.52 10.69
N THR A 568 19.68 4.76 11.10
CA THR A 568 19.17 5.12 12.42
C THR A 568 17.71 5.55 12.38
N VAL A 569 17.11 5.67 13.57
CA VAL A 569 15.91 6.48 13.77
C VAL A 569 16.12 7.92 13.24
N ILE A 570 15.02 8.56 12.87
CA ILE A 570 14.91 9.98 12.61
C ILE A 570 15.18 10.69 13.91
N ALA A 571 16.26 11.47 13.92
CA ALA A 571 16.67 12.15 15.12
C ALA A 571 15.77 13.37 15.39
N ASN A 572 15.47 13.63 16.66
CA ASN A 572 14.74 14.83 17.07
C ASN A 572 15.60 16.09 16.94
N LYS A 573 14.96 17.24 17.17
CA LYS A 573 15.61 18.54 17.06
C LYS A 573 16.87 18.67 17.93
N GLY A 574 16.89 18.10 19.14
CA GLY A 574 18.05 18.21 20.04
C GLY A 574 19.33 17.57 19.49
N VAL A 575 19.21 16.45 18.77
CA VAL A 575 20.35 15.82 18.10
C VAL A 575 20.82 16.68 16.93
N TRP A 576 19.90 17.26 16.14
CA TRP A 576 20.25 18.17 15.05
C TRP A 576 20.96 19.43 15.55
N ASP A 577 20.44 20.07 16.60
CA ASP A 577 21.04 21.24 17.23
C ASP A 577 22.48 20.92 17.74
N SER A 578 22.67 19.71 18.29
CA SER A 578 24.00 19.22 18.71
C SER A 578 24.97 19.04 17.55
N ILE A 579 24.51 18.49 16.42
CA ILE A 579 25.32 18.33 15.21
C ILE A 579 25.71 19.70 14.64
N GLU A 580 24.77 20.63 14.52
CA GLU A 580 25.00 21.97 14.01
C GLU A 580 26.01 22.73 14.88
N SER A 581 25.85 22.67 16.20
CA SER A 581 26.79 23.25 17.16
C SER A 581 28.20 22.69 16.99
N PHE A 582 28.34 21.36 16.89
CA PHE A 582 29.63 20.71 16.67
C PHE A 582 30.29 21.15 15.35
N LEU A 583 29.51 21.24 14.26
CA LEU A 583 30.02 21.68 12.96
C LEU A 583 30.42 23.16 12.95
N SER A 584 29.77 23.99 13.77
CA SER A 584 30.11 25.42 13.91
C SER A 584 31.42 25.65 14.66
N LEU A 585 31.78 24.79 15.62
CA LEU A 585 33.01 24.87 16.40
C LEU A 585 34.26 24.39 15.65
N GLY A 586 34.07 23.62 14.56
CA GLY A 586 35.16 23.09 13.72
C GLY A 586 35.54 23.98 12.54
N ARG A 587 34.87 25.13 12.36
CA ARG A 587 35.21 26.17 11.38
C ARG A 587 35.92 27.32 12.09
#